data_AF-A0A3Q3XNU6-F1
#
_entry.id   AF-A0A3Q3XNU6-F1
#
_cell.length_a   1.000
_cell.length_b   1.000
_cell.length_c   1.000
_cell.angle_alpha   90.00
_cell.angle_beta   90.00
_cell.angle_gamma   90.00
#
_symmetry.space_group_name_H-M   'P 1'
#
loop_
_entity.id
_entity.type
_entity.pdbx_description
1 polymer ?
#
loop_
_entity_poly.entity_id
_entity_poly.type
_entity_poly.pdbx_seq_one_letter_code
_entity_poly.pdbx_strand_id
1 'polypeptide(L)'
;MQNRLQELIQIGLKKECSHQASQIDEMEEGKDYKSLFEKAKKKVNELIQDRESLLAISENMPSAVKVHTHRQIFVNMFTLLFCMLSFLLGFTVLLRQLNSLEEERADLASQCEELRLRLQQQRENAQERSTASLRATDSSVQTDPENAERTLRQNIGRLLVTHVPELDLGQVNFECNVIDEILEQFLPSVESSS
;
A
#
# COMPACT_ATOMS: atom_id res chain seq x y z
N MET A 1 74.41 -64.35 -32.00
CA MET A 1 73.47 -63.39 -32.62
C MET A 1 72.15 -63.22 -31.86
N GLN A 2 71.93 -63.84 -30.68
CA GLN A 2 70.72 -63.63 -29.87
C GLN A 2 70.83 -62.48 -28.84
N ASN A 3 72.02 -62.18 -28.32
CA ASN A 3 72.18 -61.10 -27.32
C ASN A 3 71.92 -59.69 -27.86
N ARG A 4 72.17 -59.43 -29.16
CA ARG A 4 71.90 -58.10 -29.77
C ARG A 4 70.41 -57.85 -30.02
N LEU A 5 69.60 -58.92 -30.18
CA LEU A 5 68.15 -58.80 -30.36
C LEU A 5 67.44 -58.48 -29.04
N GLN A 6 67.96 -59.00 -27.92
CA GLN A 6 67.38 -58.79 -26.60
C GLN A 6 67.66 -57.38 -26.04
N GLU A 7 68.81 -56.79 -26.41
CA GLU A 7 69.15 -55.40 -26.09
C GLU A 7 68.27 -54.38 -26.82
N LEU A 8 67.93 -54.63 -28.10
CA LEU A 8 67.04 -53.77 -28.89
C LEU A 8 65.60 -53.76 -28.37
N ILE A 9 65.13 -54.87 -27.79
CA ILE A 9 63.80 -54.98 -27.18
C ILE A 9 63.74 -54.22 -25.85
N GLN A 10 64.81 -54.26 -25.03
CA GLN A 10 64.86 -53.48 -23.79
C GLN A 10 64.99 -51.96 -24.03
N ILE A 11 65.65 -51.55 -25.11
CA ILE A 11 65.77 -50.13 -25.50
C ILE A 11 64.45 -49.61 -26.11
N GLY A 12 63.72 -50.44 -26.86
CA GLY A 12 62.44 -50.09 -27.48
C GLY A 12 61.27 -49.97 -26.49
N LEU A 13 61.26 -50.74 -25.40
CA LEU A 13 60.19 -50.68 -24.39
C LEU A 13 60.27 -49.47 -23.43
N LYS A 14 61.40 -48.73 -23.42
CA LYS A 14 61.62 -47.61 -22.50
C LYS A 14 61.29 -46.23 -23.10
N LYS A 15 60.65 -46.16 -24.27
CA LYS A 15 60.44 -44.90 -24.97
C LYS A 15 59.09 -44.73 -25.65
N GLU A 16 58.01 -45.15 -24.98
CA GLU A 16 56.66 -44.76 -25.43
C GLU A 16 55.69 -44.62 -24.26
N CYS A 17 55.98 -43.67 -23.38
CA CYS A 17 54.96 -43.02 -22.58
C CYS A 17 55.04 -41.53 -22.90
N SER A 18 54.26 -41.13 -23.90
CA SER A 18 54.14 -39.75 -24.37
C SER A 18 53.71 -38.84 -23.22
N HIS A 19 54.60 -37.95 -22.80
CA HIS A 19 54.31 -36.94 -21.79
C HIS A 19 53.55 -35.79 -22.48
N GLN A 20 52.23 -35.90 -22.54
CA GLN A 20 51.39 -34.71 -22.58
C GLN A 20 51.19 -34.25 -21.14
N ALA A 21 52.26 -33.71 -20.53
CA ALA A 21 52.18 -33.04 -19.25
C ALA A 21 51.45 -31.72 -19.47
N SER A 22 50.16 -31.69 -19.16
CA SER A 22 49.46 -30.43 -18.94
C SER A 22 50.09 -29.82 -17.68
N GLN A 23 50.91 -28.78 -17.88
CA GLN A 23 51.23 -27.83 -16.83
C GLN A 23 49.90 -27.25 -16.35
N ILE A 24 49.44 -27.69 -15.18
CA ILE A 24 48.58 -26.86 -14.36
C ILE A 24 49.56 -25.99 -13.59
N ASP A 25 49.60 -24.72 -13.98
CA ASP A 25 50.22 -23.66 -13.19
C ASP A 25 49.87 -23.87 -11.72
N GLU A 26 50.90 -23.93 -10.88
CA GLU A 26 50.79 -23.71 -9.44
C GLU A 26 50.41 -22.25 -9.22
N MET A 27 49.20 -21.89 -9.63
CA MET A 27 48.56 -20.67 -9.18
C MET A 27 48.07 -20.96 -7.77
N GLU A 28 48.70 -20.26 -6.82
CA GLU A 28 48.30 -20.15 -5.44
C GLU A 28 46.78 -20.09 -5.28
N GLU A 29 46.30 -20.69 -4.18
CA GLU A 29 44.92 -20.64 -3.66
C GLU A 29 44.01 -21.86 -3.92
N GLY A 30 44.60 -23.05 -4.14
CA GLY A 30 43.88 -24.32 -4.03
C GLY A 30 43.70 -24.77 -2.58
N LYS A 31 42.73 -24.22 -1.85
CA LYS A 31 42.28 -24.76 -0.54
C LYS A 31 42.10 -26.27 -0.69
N ASP A 32 42.80 -27.09 0.11
CA ASP A 32 42.82 -28.55 0.03
C ASP A 32 41.39 -29.13 0.09
N TYR A 33 40.76 -29.25 -1.09
CA TYR A 33 39.36 -29.62 -1.26
C TYR A 33 39.08 -31.01 -0.68
N LYS A 34 40.10 -31.87 -0.69
CA LYS A 34 40.05 -33.19 -0.07
C LYS A 34 39.90 -33.08 1.44
N SER A 35 40.68 -32.21 2.11
CA SER A 35 40.51 -31.96 3.55
C SER A 35 39.14 -31.36 3.89
N LEU A 36 38.63 -30.45 3.05
CA LEU A 36 37.31 -29.83 3.23
C LEU A 36 36.19 -30.87 3.08
N PHE A 37 36.30 -31.75 2.10
CA PHE A 37 35.36 -32.85 1.88
C PHE A 37 35.36 -33.84 3.05
N GLU A 38 36.54 -34.26 3.54
CA GLU A 38 36.62 -35.15 4.70
C GLU A 38 36.09 -34.48 5.98
N LYS A 39 36.34 -33.18 6.16
CA LYS A 39 35.75 -32.41 7.27
C LYS A 39 34.23 -32.32 7.17
N ALA A 40 33.69 -32.10 5.96
CA ALA A 40 32.25 -32.07 5.72
C ALA A 40 31.62 -33.44 5.98
N LYS A 41 32.24 -34.51 5.49
CA LYS A 41 31.81 -35.90 5.72
C LYS A 41 31.80 -36.25 7.20
N LYS A 42 32.85 -35.88 7.94
CA LYS A 42 32.90 -36.03 9.39
C LYS A 42 31.75 -35.29 10.07
N LYS A 43 31.51 -34.03 9.69
CA LYS A 43 30.44 -33.23 10.28
C LYS A 43 29.04 -33.75 9.95
N VAL A 44 28.84 -34.31 8.77
CA VAL A 44 27.60 -35.01 8.41
C VAL A 44 27.40 -36.24 9.28
N ASN A 45 28.45 -37.04 9.51
CA ASN A 45 28.36 -38.19 10.40
C ASN A 45 28.08 -37.79 11.86
N GLU A 46 28.71 -36.73 12.36
CA GLU A 46 28.42 -36.15 13.68
C GLU A 46 26.94 -35.73 13.78
N LEU A 47 26.40 -35.05 12.75
CA LEU A 47 24.99 -34.67 12.71
C LEU A 47 24.04 -35.88 12.64
N ILE A 48 24.42 -36.94 11.94
CA ILE A 48 23.64 -38.20 11.90
C ILE A 48 23.60 -38.82 13.30
N GLN A 49 24.75 -38.91 13.96
CA GLN A 49 24.85 -39.46 15.31
C GLN A 49 24.07 -38.62 16.34
N ASP A 50 24.15 -37.28 16.26
CA ASP A 50 23.38 -36.39 17.12
C ASP A 50 21.87 -36.59 16.91
N ARG A 51 21.43 -36.68 15.64
CA ARG A 51 20.02 -36.97 15.31
C ARG A 51 19.57 -38.32 15.88
N GLU A 52 20.38 -39.36 15.74
CA GLU A 52 20.08 -40.69 16.28
C GLU A 52 20.00 -40.66 17.81
N SER A 53 20.89 -39.91 18.48
CA SER A 53 20.84 -39.74 19.94
C SER A 53 19.55 -39.05 20.39
N LEU A 54 19.11 -38.01 19.67
CA LEU A 54 17.85 -37.31 19.94
C LEU A 54 16.62 -38.18 19.68
N LEU A 55 16.67 -39.03 18.64
CA LEU A 55 15.63 -40.02 18.36
C LEU A 55 15.57 -41.08 19.46
N ALA A 56 16.70 -41.59 19.94
CA ALA A 56 16.73 -42.54 21.04
C ALA A 56 16.20 -41.94 22.35
N ILE A 57 16.54 -40.68 22.65
CA ILE A 57 15.97 -39.94 23.80
C ILE A 57 14.45 -39.81 23.62
N SER A 58 14.00 -39.41 22.43
CA SER A 58 12.57 -39.34 22.10
C SER A 58 11.90 -40.70 22.27
N GLU A 59 12.49 -41.79 21.78
CA GLU A 59 11.95 -43.15 21.87
C GLU A 59 11.89 -43.69 23.30
N ASN A 60 12.85 -43.32 24.14
CA ASN A 60 12.92 -43.72 25.54
C ASN A 60 12.09 -42.83 26.48
N MET A 61 11.51 -41.73 25.99
CA MET A 61 10.57 -40.94 26.78
C MET A 61 9.36 -41.80 27.19
N PRO A 62 8.91 -41.69 28.46
CA PRO A 62 7.75 -42.46 28.92
C PRO A 62 6.54 -42.18 28.03
N SER A 63 5.78 -43.23 27.71
CA SER A 63 4.62 -43.17 26.79
C SER A 63 3.66 -42.03 27.11
N ALA A 64 3.46 -41.72 28.40
CA ALA A 64 2.66 -40.59 28.87
C ALA A 64 3.16 -39.22 28.37
N VAL A 65 4.48 -39.00 28.29
CA VAL A 65 5.07 -37.73 27.82
C VAL A 65 4.92 -37.58 26.31
N LYS A 66 5.12 -38.64 25.53
CA LYS A 66 4.88 -38.62 24.06
C LYS A 66 3.42 -38.31 23.73
N VAL A 67 2.49 -38.97 24.40
CA VAL A 67 1.04 -38.74 24.23
C VAL A 67 0.69 -37.29 24.60
N HIS A 68 1.27 -36.76 25.68
CA HIS A 68 1.07 -35.36 26.06
C HIS A 68 1.59 -34.40 24.99
N THR A 69 2.79 -34.61 24.45
CA THR A 69 3.36 -33.76 23.39
C THR A 69 2.53 -33.83 22.11
N HIS A 70 2.11 -35.02 21.69
CA HIS A 70 1.26 -35.18 20.51
C HIS A 70 -0.12 -34.53 20.70
N ARG A 71 -0.72 -34.69 21.88
CA ARG A 71 -1.98 -34.02 22.25
C ARG A 71 -1.82 -32.50 22.26
N GLN A 72 -0.71 -31.98 22.79
CA GLN A 72 -0.42 -30.55 22.78
C GLN A 72 -0.27 -30.01 21.36
N ILE A 73 0.45 -30.73 20.48
CA ILE A 73 0.59 -30.38 19.06
C ILE A 73 -0.78 -30.36 18.39
N PHE A 74 -1.61 -31.37 18.64
CA PHE A 74 -2.96 -31.44 18.09
C PHE A 74 -3.83 -30.26 18.54
N VAL A 75 -3.82 -29.94 19.84
CA VAL A 75 -4.56 -28.78 20.38
C VAL A 75 -4.06 -27.48 19.74
N ASN A 76 -2.75 -27.28 19.66
CA ASN A 76 -2.18 -26.08 19.04
C ASN A 76 -2.56 -25.94 17.56
N MET A 77 -2.49 -27.03 16.79
CA MET A 77 -2.92 -27.05 15.39
C MET A 77 -4.42 -26.77 15.25
N PHE A 78 -5.24 -27.36 16.11
CA PHE A 78 -6.68 -27.14 16.08
C PHE A 78 -7.04 -25.70 16.42
N THR A 79 -6.42 -25.12 17.45
CA THR A 79 -6.59 -23.71 17.81
C THR A 79 -6.15 -22.80 16.68
N LEU A 80 -5.00 -23.07 16.07
CA LEU A 80 -4.51 -22.28 14.94
C LEU A 80 -5.49 -22.33 13.75
N LEU A 81 -5.94 -23.53 13.37
CA LEU A 81 -6.88 -23.72 12.28
C LEU A 81 -8.21 -23.02 12.55
N PHE A 82 -8.72 -23.14 13.78
CA PHE A 82 -9.95 -22.46 14.20
C PHE A 82 -9.80 -20.94 14.13
N CYS A 83 -8.72 -20.38 14.66
CA CYS A 83 -8.42 -18.95 14.57
C CYS A 83 -8.35 -18.46 13.12
N MET A 84 -7.65 -19.20 12.25
CA MET A 84 -7.54 -18.87 10.83
C MET A 84 -8.90 -18.89 10.14
N LEU A 85 -9.75 -19.88 10.42
CA LEU A 85 -11.08 -19.97 9.85
C LEU A 85 -11.98 -18.82 10.32
N SER A 86 -11.95 -18.48 11.62
CA SER A 86 -12.66 -17.33 12.17
C SER A 86 -12.19 -16.02 11.54
N PHE A 87 -10.88 -15.87 11.34
CA PHE A 87 -10.32 -14.70 10.65
C PHE A 87 -10.80 -14.61 9.20
N LEU A 88 -10.76 -15.71 8.45
CA LEU A 88 -11.18 -15.74 7.06
C LEU A 88 -12.68 -15.38 6.92
N LEU A 89 -13.51 -15.89 7.82
CA LEU A 89 -14.94 -15.56 7.86
C LEU A 89 -15.17 -14.10 8.24
N GLY A 90 -14.41 -13.55 9.19
CA GLY A 90 -14.47 -12.13 9.52
C GLY A 90 -14.10 -11.26 8.31
N PHE A 91 -13.00 -11.62 7.64
CA PHE A 91 -12.52 -10.90 6.46
C PHE A 91 -13.52 -10.89 5.32
N THR A 92 -14.23 -12.00 5.06
CA THR A 92 -15.27 -12.03 3.99
C THR A 92 -16.45 -11.12 4.32
N VAL A 93 -16.84 -11.01 5.59
CA VAL A 93 -17.86 -10.06 6.02
C VAL A 93 -17.39 -8.61 5.82
N LEU A 94 -16.16 -8.29 6.21
CA LEU A 94 -15.59 -6.95 5.99
C LEU A 94 -15.50 -6.60 4.50
N LEU A 95 -15.04 -7.53 3.66
CA LEU A 95 -15.00 -7.34 2.21
C LEU A 95 -16.39 -7.02 1.64
N ARG A 96 -17.42 -7.70 2.15
CA ARG A 96 -18.81 -7.42 1.73
C ARG A 96 -19.25 -6.01 2.09
N GLN A 97 -18.93 -5.55 3.30
CA GLN A 97 -19.25 -4.19 3.75
C GLN A 97 -18.48 -3.13 2.96
N LEU A 98 -17.21 -3.41 2.65
CA LEU A 98 -16.40 -2.50 1.84
C LEU A 98 -16.98 -2.35 0.43
N ASN A 99 -17.37 -3.46 -0.20
CA ASN A 99 -17.98 -3.43 -1.53
C ASN A 99 -19.30 -2.68 -1.54
N SER A 100 -20.18 -2.87 -0.55
CA SER A 100 -21.45 -2.13 -0.49
C SER A 100 -21.22 -0.62 -0.30
N LEU A 101 -20.26 -0.24 0.55
CA LEU A 101 -19.88 1.17 0.73
C LEU A 101 -19.25 1.76 -0.54
N GLU A 102 -18.48 0.97 -1.28
CA GLU A 102 -17.90 1.40 -2.55
C GLU A 102 -18.99 1.62 -3.63
N GLU A 103 -20.01 0.75 -3.67
CA GLU A 103 -21.19 0.93 -4.52
C GLU A 103 -21.98 2.19 -4.14
N GLU A 104 -22.29 2.39 -2.86
CA GLU A 104 -22.97 3.60 -2.36
C GLU A 104 -22.16 4.87 -2.67
N ARG A 105 -20.83 4.84 -2.51
CA ARG A 105 -19.96 5.97 -2.87
C ARG A 105 -20.03 6.27 -4.36
N ALA A 106 -20.00 5.24 -5.21
CA ALA A 106 -20.07 5.42 -6.65
C ALA A 106 -21.43 5.97 -7.10
N ASP A 107 -22.52 5.46 -6.51
CA ASP A 107 -23.87 5.94 -6.74
C ASP A 107 -24.00 7.41 -6.32
N LEU A 108 -23.59 7.75 -5.10
CA LEU A 108 -23.64 9.13 -4.60
C LEU A 108 -22.78 10.08 -5.45
N ALA A 109 -21.60 9.66 -5.89
CA ALA A 109 -20.76 10.43 -6.79
C ALA A 109 -21.46 10.70 -8.13
N SER A 110 -22.16 9.70 -8.68
CA SER A 110 -22.94 9.87 -9.91
C SER A 110 -24.09 10.86 -9.73
N GLN A 111 -24.81 10.80 -8.60
CA GLN A 111 -25.87 11.74 -8.27
C GLN A 111 -25.33 13.17 -8.09
N CYS A 112 -24.16 13.33 -7.47
CA CYS A 112 -23.49 14.62 -7.33
C CYS A 112 -23.13 15.22 -8.70
N GLU A 113 -22.54 14.45 -9.60
CA GLU A 113 -22.22 14.92 -10.96
C GLU A 113 -23.48 15.22 -11.77
N GLU A 114 -24.54 14.42 -11.65
CA GLU A 114 -25.81 14.70 -12.31
C GLU A 114 -26.42 16.02 -11.81
N LEU A 115 -26.48 16.23 -10.49
CA LEU A 115 -26.95 17.49 -9.90
C LEU A 115 -26.10 18.68 -10.34
N ARG A 116 -24.77 18.51 -10.39
CA ARG A 116 -23.83 19.53 -10.85
C ARG A 116 -24.11 19.93 -12.30
N LEU A 117 -24.33 18.95 -13.18
CA LEU A 117 -24.70 19.19 -14.57
C LEU A 117 -26.06 19.88 -14.70
N ARG A 118 -27.07 19.45 -13.92
CA ARG A 118 -28.40 20.09 -13.91
C ARG A 118 -28.32 21.55 -13.45
N LEU A 119 -27.54 21.85 -12.41
CA LEU A 119 -27.33 23.21 -11.92
C LEU A 119 -26.60 24.08 -12.96
N GLN A 120 -25.60 23.51 -13.64
CA GLN A 120 -24.88 24.21 -14.71
C GLN A 120 -25.81 24.52 -15.89
N GLN A 121 -26.61 23.55 -16.32
CA GLN A 121 -27.60 23.74 -17.39
C GLN A 121 -28.65 24.79 -17.02
N GLN A 122 -29.12 24.83 -15.76
CA GLN A 122 -30.04 25.87 -15.29
C GLN A 122 -29.40 27.26 -15.33
N ARG A 123 -28.12 27.39 -14.95
CA ARG A 123 -27.38 28.66 -15.06
C ARG A 123 -27.23 29.12 -16.51
N GLU A 124 -26.87 28.20 -17.41
CA GLU A 124 -26.75 28.49 -18.84
C GLU A 124 -28.09 28.91 -19.43
N ASN A 125 -29.18 28.17 -19.14
CA ASN A 125 -30.53 28.54 -19.59
C ASN A 125 -31.00 29.89 -19.03
N ALA A 126 -30.72 30.19 -17.75
CA ALA A 126 -31.05 31.48 -17.16
C ALA A 126 -30.28 32.62 -17.83
N GLN A 127 -28.99 32.39 -18.12
CA GLN A 127 -28.12 33.37 -18.78
C GLN A 127 -28.44 33.54 -20.26
N GLU A 128 -28.79 32.47 -20.99
CA GLU A 128 -29.33 32.54 -22.36
C GLU A 128 -30.65 33.29 -22.42
N ARG A 129 -31.54 33.09 -21.44
CA ARG A 129 -32.81 33.83 -21.36
C ARG A 129 -32.60 35.31 -21.02
N SER A 130 -31.65 35.62 -20.14
CA SER A 130 -31.23 37.01 -19.88
C SER A 130 -30.55 37.64 -21.09
N THR A 131 -29.66 36.95 -21.80
CA THR A 131 -28.97 37.48 -22.99
C THR A 131 -29.87 37.57 -24.21
N ALA A 132 -30.86 36.69 -24.37
CA ALA A 132 -31.91 36.82 -25.38
C ALA A 132 -32.86 37.99 -25.06
N SER A 133 -33.16 38.23 -23.78
CA SER A 133 -33.91 39.42 -23.35
C SER A 133 -33.09 40.71 -23.50
N LEU A 134 -31.76 40.66 -23.30
CA LEU A 134 -30.84 41.80 -23.46
C LEU A 134 -30.48 42.07 -24.92
N ARG A 135 -30.61 41.13 -25.86
CA ARG A 135 -30.46 41.45 -27.29
C ARG A 135 -31.58 42.34 -27.85
N ALA A 136 -32.66 42.55 -27.10
CA ALA A 136 -33.63 43.60 -27.38
C ALA A 136 -33.23 44.99 -26.83
N THR A 137 -32.23 45.07 -25.96
CA THR A 137 -31.71 46.31 -25.36
C THR A 137 -30.22 46.18 -25.10
N ASP A 138 -29.47 46.59 -26.12
CA ASP A 138 -28.06 46.96 -26.16
C ASP A 138 -27.39 47.32 -24.80
N SER A 139 -26.17 46.80 -24.59
CA SER A 139 -25.02 47.46 -23.91
C SER A 139 -24.18 46.53 -23.01
N SER A 140 -22.95 46.31 -23.46
CA SER A 140 -21.70 46.28 -22.69
C SER A 140 -21.76 45.84 -21.21
N VAL A 141 -21.43 44.59 -20.93
CA VAL A 141 -21.07 44.13 -19.57
C VAL A 141 -19.67 44.65 -19.23
N GLN A 142 -19.60 45.90 -18.78
CA GLN A 142 -18.61 46.30 -17.81
C GLN A 142 -19.07 45.71 -16.47
N THR A 143 -18.21 44.98 -15.77
CA THR A 143 -18.43 44.63 -14.36
C THR A 143 -18.39 45.93 -13.56
N ASP A 144 -19.57 46.52 -13.42
CA ASP A 144 -19.82 47.72 -12.65
C ASP A 144 -19.31 47.51 -11.20
N PRO A 145 -18.40 48.36 -10.68
CA PRO A 145 -17.91 48.25 -9.31
C PRO A 145 -19.04 48.18 -8.28
N GLU A 146 -20.19 48.79 -8.56
CA GLU A 146 -21.39 48.75 -7.70
C GLU A 146 -21.96 47.33 -7.56
N ASN A 147 -21.86 46.51 -8.62
CA ASN A 147 -22.31 45.11 -8.58
C ASN A 147 -21.36 44.23 -7.76
N ALA A 148 -20.06 44.51 -7.79
CA ALA A 148 -19.07 43.78 -6.99
C ALA A 148 -19.24 44.08 -5.50
N GLU A 149 -19.47 45.34 -5.14
CA GLU A 149 -19.75 45.76 -3.76
C GLU A 149 -21.05 45.17 -3.23
N ARG A 150 -22.14 45.21 -4.02
CA ARG A 150 -23.41 44.54 -3.66
C ARG A 150 -23.21 43.05 -3.39
N THR A 151 -22.43 42.37 -4.22
CA THR A 151 -22.12 40.94 -4.06
C THR A 151 -21.33 40.67 -2.77
N LEU A 152 -20.38 41.55 -2.44
CA LEU A 152 -19.62 41.45 -1.21
C LEU A 152 -20.52 41.60 0.03
N ARG A 153 -21.39 42.61 0.05
CA ARG A 153 -22.36 42.82 1.15
C ARG A 153 -23.30 41.63 1.32
N GLN A 154 -23.73 40.99 0.23
CA GLN A 154 -24.54 39.75 0.29
C GLN A 154 -23.80 38.58 0.92
N ASN A 155 -22.52 38.38 0.58
CA ASN A 155 -21.70 37.31 1.14
C ASN A 155 -21.42 37.54 2.62
N ILE A 156 -21.12 38.78 3.00
CA ILE A 156 -20.95 39.18 4.40
C ILE A 156 -22.26 38.98 5.18
N GLY A 157 -23.41 39.40 4.62
CA GLY A 157 -24.71 39.18 5.24
C GLY A 157 -24.99 37.70 5.51
N ARG A 158 -24.70 36.82 4.54
CA ARG A 158 -24.80 35.35 4.74
C ARG A 158 -23.92 34.84 5.87
N LEU A 159 -22.71 35.37 6.00
CA LEU A 159 -21.82 35.01 7.10
C LEU A 159 -22.37 35.52 8.44
N LEU A 160 -22.87 36.76 8.48
CA LEU A 160 -23.42 37.40 9.68
C LEU A 160 -24.60 36.63 10.28
N VAL A 161 -25.44 35.98 9.48
CA VAL A 161 -26.54 35.13 9.99
C VAL A 161 -26.04 34.04 10.95
N THR A 162 -24.80 33.57 10.80
CA THR A 162 -24.19 32.59 11.71
C THR A 162 -23.97 33.16 13.11
N HIS A 163 -23.76 34.47 13.21
CA HIS A 163 -23.47 35.19 14.45
C HIS A 163 -24.67 35.97 15.00
N VAL A 164 -25.58 36.40 14.12
CA VAL A 164 -26.81 37.14 14.43
C VAL A 164 -27.98 36.43 13.73
N PRO A 165 -28.53 35.37 14.34
CA PRO A 165 -29.57 34.55 13.72
C PRO A 165 -30.90 35.27 13.54
N GLU A 166 -31.12 36.41 14.21
CA GLU A 166 -32.29 37.27 14.01
C GLU A 166 -32.22 38.11 12.73
N LEU A 167 -31.05 38.17 12.06
CA LEU A 167 -30.87 38.94 10.83
C LEU A 167 -31.59 38.27 9.65
N ASP A 168 -32.75 38.80 9.27
CA ASP A 168 -33.50 38.36 8.10
C ASP A 168 -32.94 39.00 6.81
N LEU A 169 -32.12 38.23 6.08
CA LEU A 169 -31.54 38.66 4.80
C LEU A 169 -32.59 39.01 3.73
N GLY A 170 -33.83 38.56 3.87
CA GLY A 170 -34.93 38.90 2.96
C GLY A 170 -35.41 40.35 3.10
N GLN A 171 -35.11 41.00 4.22
CA GLN A 171 -35.46 42.40 4.50
C GLN A 171 -34.27 43.36 4.33
N VAL A 172 -33.06 42.83 4.13
CA VAL A 172 -31.84 43.65 4.01
C VAL A 172 -31.68 44.17 2.58
N ASN A 173 -31.59 45.50 2.48
CA ASN A 173 -31.29 46.20 1.22
C ASN A 173 -29.77 46.28 1.01
N PHE A 174 -29.22 45.43 0.13
CA PHE A 174 -27.77 45.30 -0.10
C PHE A 174 -27.20 46.43 -0.96
N GLU A 175 -28.05 47.25 -1.56
CA GLU A 175 -27.69 48.48 -2.24
C GLU A 175 -27.25 49.57 -1.25
N CYS A 176 -27.61 49.46 0.03
CA CYS A 176 -27.25 50.40 1.09
C CYS A 176 -26.18 49.83 2.03
N ASN A 177 -25.61 50.70 2.86
CA ASN A 177 -24.53 50.39 3.81
C ASN A 177 -25.02 49.67 5.08
N VAL A 178 -26.21 49.06 5.06
CA VAL A 178 -26.84 48.44 6.23
C VAL A 178 -25.97 47.31 6.79
N ILE A 179 -25.34 46.53 5.91
CA ILE A 179 -24.40 45.47 6.33
C ILE A 179 -23.16 46.06 7.00
N ASP A 180 -22.65 47.18 6.50
CA ASP A 180 -21.49 47.88 7.06
C ASP A 180 -21.83 48.46 8.45
N GLU A 181 -23.02 49.02 8.63
CA GLU A 181 -23.51 49.53 9.92
C GLU A 181 -23.71 48.41 10.95
N ILE A 182 -24.20 47.24 10.53
CA ILE A 182 -24.31 46.05 11.39
C ILE A 182 -22.93 45.58 11.82
N LEU A 183 -21.96 45.55 10.89
CA LEU A 183 -20.57 45.20 11.21
C LEU A 183 -19.96 46.19 12.21
N GLU A 184 -20.16 47.50 12.03
CA GLU A 184 -19.63 48.52 12.93
C GLU A 184 -20.19 48.41 14.35
N GLN A 185 -21.43 47.95 14.49
CA GLN A 185 -22.03 47.68 15.81
C GLN A 185 -21.58 46.34 16.40
N PHE A 186 -21.32 45.34 15.56
CA PHE A 186 -20.98 43.99 15.98
C PHE A 186 -19.50 43.84 16.37
N LEU A 187 -18.58 44.45 15.63
CA LEU A 187 -17.13 44.33 15.85
C LEU A 187 -16.68 44.75 17.27
N PRO A 188 -17.13 45.88 17.84
CA PRO A 188 -16.76 46.28 19.21
C PRO A 188 -17.26 45.29 20.27
N SER A 189 -18.42 44.67 20.05
CA SER A 189 -19.00 43.69 20.98
C SER A 189 -18.17 42.40 21.03
N VAL A 190 -17.57 42.00 19.91
CA VAL A 190 -16.72 40.79 19.81
C VAL A 190 -15.31 41.05 20.36
N GLU A 191 -14.75 42.23 20.12
CA GLU A 191 -13.44 42.62 20.67
C GLU A 191 -13.46 42.80 22.20
N SER A 192 -14.63 43.11 22.78
CA SER A 192 -14.83 43.22 24.23
C SER A 192 -15.02 41.86 24.94
N SER A 193 -15.24 40.79 24.18
CA SER A 193 -15.57 39.45 24.70
C SER A 193 -14.52 38.38 24.37
N SER A 194 -13.41 38.77 23.72
CA SER A 194 -12.16 37.99 23.59
C SER A 194 -11.13 38.46 24.61
#